data_AF-A0A7X2MU69-F1
#
_entry.id   AF-A0A7X2MU69-F1
#
_cell.length_a   1.000
_cell.length_b   1.000
_cell.length_c   1.000
_cell.angle_alpha   90.00
_cell.angle_beta   90.00
_cell.angle_gamma   90.00
#
_symmetry.space_group_name_H-M   'P 1'
#
loop_
_entity.id
_entity.type
_entity.pdbx_description
1 polymer ?
#
loop_
_entity_poly.entity_id
_entity_poly.type
_entity_poly.pdbx_seq_one_letter_code
_entity_poly.pdbx_strand_id
1 'polypeptide(L)'
;LLRHPLAISTLDELANGSFQPAIGEVDDLDPQGVKRVVLCSGKVYYDLLEQRRKNEQTDVAIVRIEQLYPFPHHAVQEALKAYAHVQDFVW
;
A
#
# COMPACT_ATOMS: atom_id res chain seq x y z
N LEU A 1 1.28 14.63 -7.47
CA LEU A 1 0.76 13.48 -8.23
C LEU A 1 0.38 13.83 -9.67
N LEU A 2 -0.15 15.03 -9.96
CA LEU A 2 -0.63 15.43 -11.30
C LEU A 2 0.33 15.19 -12.50
N ARG A 3 1.63 15.07 -12.26
CA ARG A 3 2.66 14.79 -13.28
C ARG A 3 3.66 13.73 -12.82
N HIS A 4 3.32 12.98 -11.78
CA HIS A 4 4.23 11.99 -11.21
C HIS A 4 4.23 10.73 -12.09
N PRO A 5 5.39 10.21 -12.53
CA PRO A 5 5.44 9.12 -13.50
C PRO A 5 4.85 7.81 -12.95
N LEU A 6 4.91 7.60 -11.63
CA LEU A 6 4.29 6.45 -10.97
C LEU A 6 2.80 6.62 -10.65
N ALA A 7 2.26 7.83 -10.80
CA ALA A 7 0.84 8.11 -10.56
C ALA A 7 0.03 8.02 -11.86
N ILE A 8 0.05 6.83 -12.46
CA ILE A 8 -0.66 6.50 -13.69
C ILE A 8 -1.63 5.34 -13.41
N SER A 9 -2.70 5.27 -14.19
CA SER A 9 -3.67 4.17 -14.15
C SER A 9 -3.92 3.66 -15.55
N THR A 10 -4.21 2.36 -15.66
CA THR A 10 -4.55 1.74 -16.95
C THR A 10 -6.02 2.00 -17.31
N LEU A 11 -6.39 1.83 -18.58
CA LEU A 11 -7.79 1.95 -19.00
C LEU A 11 -8.67 0.87 -18.36
N ASP A 12 -8.12 -0.31 -18.10
CA ASP A 12 -8.86 -1.42 -17.48
C ASP A 12 -9.18 -1.13 -16.01
N GLU A 13 -8.23 -0.56 -15.26
CA GLU A 13 -8.47 -0.08 -13.89
C GLU A 13 -9.59 0.96 -13.81
N LEU A 14 -9.81 1.74 -14.87
CA LEU A 14 -10.90 2.71 -14.95
C LEU A 14 -12.21 2.09 -15.43
N ALA A 15 -12.16 1.14 -16.37
CA ALA A 15 -13.34 0.52 -16.96
C ALA A 15 -13.97 -0.56 -16.05
N ASN A 16 -13.12 -1.36 -15.40
CA ASN A 16 -13.51 -2.54 -14.63
C ASN A 16 -13.10 -2.44 -13.16
N GLY A 17 -12.30 -1.44 -12.78
CA GLY A 17 -11.97 -1.20 -11.38
C GLY A 17 -13.08 -0.50 -10.60
N SER A 18 -12.84 -0.35 -9.31
CA SER A 18 -13.72 0.39 -8.41
C SER A 18 -12.87 1.17 -7.40
N PHE A 19 -13.50 2.08 -6.67
CA PHE A 19 -12.84 2.75 -5.58
C PHE A 19 -12.38 1.74 -4.52
N GLN A 20 -11.10 1.74 -4.21
CA GLN A 20 -10.50 0.87 -3.19
C GLN A 20 -10.27 1.68 -1.91
N PRO A 21 -11.03 1.43 -0.82
CA PRO A 21 -10.88 2.20 0.42
C PRO A 21 -9.51 2.03 1.10
N ALA A 22 -8.89 0.86 0.89
CA ALA A 22 -7.51 0.58 1.23
C ALA A 22 -6.88 -0.22 0.09
N ILE A 23 -5.63 0.06 -0.23
CA ILE A 23 -4.85 -0.63 -1.26
C ILE A 23 -3.65 -1.27 -0.57
N GLY A 24 -3.52 -2.59 -0.75
CA GLY A 24 -2.41 -3.36 -0.22
C GLY A 24 -1.08 -3.07 -0.93
N GLU A 25 -0.09 -3.90 -0.63
CA GLU A 25 1.19 -3.88 -1.30
C GLU A 25 1.04 -4.19 -2.80
N VAL A 26 1.80 -3.48 -3.65
CA VAL A 26 1.75 -3.64 -5.11
C VAL A 26 2.97 -4.37 -5.67
N ASP A 27 4.10 -4.31 -4.97
CA ASP A 27 5.30 -5.06 -5.37
C ASP A 27 5.20 -6.51 -4.90
N ASP A 28 5.85 -7.42 -5.64
CA ASP A 28 5.92 -8.82 -5.27
C ASP A 28 6.90 -8.99 -4.10
N LEU A 29 6.35 -9.03 -2.89
CA LEU A 29 7.06 -9.27 -1.64
C LEU A 29 6.61 -10.59 -1.03
N ASP A 30 7.55 -11.38 -0.53
CA ASP A 30 7.22 -12.55 0.31
C ASP A 30 6.61 -12.07 1.63
N PRO A 31 5.31 -12.33 1.88
CA PRO A 31 4.68 -11.87 3.09
C PRO A 31 5.37 -12.38 4.35
N GLN A 32 5.94 -13.58 4.33
CA GLN A 32 6.59 -14.17 5.50
C GLN A 32 7.90 -13.48 5.89
N GLY A 33 8.54 -12.78 4.94
CA GLY A 33 9.77 -12.01 5.17
C GLY A 33 9.53 -10.61 5.74
N VAL A 34 8.28 -10.14 5.74
CA VAL A 34 7.94 -8.78 6.18
C VAL A 34 8.02 -8.68 7.71
N LYS A 35 8.71 -7.64 8.19
CA LYS A 35 8.90 -7.35 9.62
C LYS A 35 8.18 -6.10 10.08
N ARG A 36 7.85 -5.20 9.15
CA ARG A 36 7.17 -3.93 9.43
C ARG A 36 6.14 -3.64 8.34
N VAL A 37 4.98 -3.15 8.75
CA VAL A 37 3.98 -2.60 7.83
C VAL A 37 3.87 -1.10 8.06
N VAL A 38 4.02 -0.32 6.99
CA VAL A 38 3.82 1.13 6.99
C VAL A 38 2.48 1.43 6.34
N LEU A 39 1.54 1.89 7.15
CA LEU A 39 0.27 2.43 6.70
C LEU A 39 0.50 3.89 6.29
N CYS A 40 -0.09 4.33 5.19
CA CYS A 40 0.03 5.73 4.77
C CYS A 40 -1.17 6.20 3.95
N SER A 41 -1.25 7.51 3.69
CA SER A 41 -2.30 8.09 2.85
C SER A 41 -1.76 9.21 1.97
N GLY A 42 -2.22 9.26 0.71
CA GLY A 42 -1.83 10.27 -0.26
C GLY A 42 -0.40 10.12 -0.77
N LYS A 43 0.24 11.26 -1.09
CA LYS A 43 1.49 11.29 -1.88
C LYS A 43 2.70 10.63 -1.22
N VAL A 44 2.74 10.57 0.12
CA VAL A 44 3.90 10.05 0.87
C VAL A 44 4.19 8.59 0.52
N TYR A 45 3.18 7.86 0.05
CA TYR A 45 3.34 6.52 -0.50
C TYR A 45 4.44 6.43 -1.56
N TYR A 46 4.46 7.38 -2.51
CA TYR A 46 5.43 7.33 -3.61
C TYR A 46 6.85 7.60 -3.11
N ASP A 47 7.01 8.53 -2.18
CA ASP A 47 8.30 8.82 -1.55
C ASP A 47 8.84 7.58 -0.80
N LEU A 48 7.96 6.88 -0.05
CA LEU A 48 8.29 5.64 0.65
C LEU A 48 8.60 4.49 -0.30
N LEU A 49 7.80 4.33 -1.37
CA LEU A 49 7.96 3.29 -2.38
C LEU A 49 9.28 3.45 -3.14
N GLU A 50 9.60 4.67 -3.57
CA GLU A 50 10.85 4.99 -4.26
C GLU A 50 12.05 4.71 -3.36
N GLN A 51 12.00 5.13 -2.10
CA GLN A 51 13.07 4.90 -1.14
C GLN A 51 13.24 3.41 -0.83
N ARG A 52 12.15 2.66 -0.67
CA ARG A 52 12.20 1.19 -0.46
C ARG A 52 12.85 0.49 -1.64
N ARG A 53 12.39 0.78 -2.86
CA ARG A 53 12.93 0.18 -4.09
C ARG A 53 14.40 0.55 -4.28
N LYS A 54 14.79 1.80 -4.01
CA LYS A 54 16.18 2.26 -4.07
C LYS A 54 17.10 1.52 -3.09
N ASN A 55 16.57 1.14 -1.93
CA ASN A 55 17.31 0.39 -0.92
C ASN A 55 17.20 -1.13 -1.08
N GLU A 56 16.47 -1.61 -2.09
CA GLU A 56 16.19 -3.04 -2.31
C GLU A 56 15.60 -3.72 -1.06
N GLN A 57 14.81 -2.97 -0.27
CA GLN A 57 14.24 -3.44 0.99
C GLN A 57 13.00 -4.31 0.72
N THR A 58 13.05 -5.55 1.21
CA THR A 58 11.96 -6.55 1.07
C THR A 58 11.25 -6.86 2.38
N ASP A 59 11.72 -6.31 3.51
CA ASP A 59 11.20 -6.57 4.85
C ASP A 59 10.12 -5.57 5.30
N VAL A 60 9.73 -4.64 4.43
CA VAL A 60 8.74 -3.59 4.72
C VAL A 60 7.64 -3.56 3.65
N ALA A 61 6.40 -3.83 4.07
CA ALA A 61 5.22 -3.63 3.24
C ALA A 61 4.63 -2.23 3.46
N ILE A 62 4.13 -1.62 2.39
CA ILE A 62 3.50 -0.29 2.41
C ILE A 62 2.04 -0.46 2.00
N VAL A 63 1.13 -0.10 2.91
CA VAL A 63 -0.32 -0.21 2.70
C VAL A 63 -0.93 1.19 2.69
N ARG A 64 -1.77 1.46 1.70
CA ARG A 64 -2.43 2.76 1.54
C ARG A 64 -3.84 2.70 2.10
N ILE A 65 -4.21 3.71 2.89
CA ILE A 65 -5.61 3.96 3.27
C ILE A 65 -6.07 5.21 2.51
N GLU A 66 -6.86 4.97 1.47
CA GLU A 66 -7.39 6.01 0.58
C GLU A 66 -8.65 6.68 1.18
N GLN A 67 -9.44 5.92 1.95
CA GLN A 67 -10.59 6.45 2.67
C GLN A 67 -10.31 6.52 4.18
N LEU A 68 -10.18 7.72 4.74
CA LEU A 68 -10.01 7.90 6.18
C LEU A 68 -11.34 7.94 6.95
N TYR A 69 -12.43 8.37 6.30
CA TYR A 69 -13.74 8.44 6.92
C TYR A 69 -14.89 8.14 5.93
N PRO A 70 -15.87 7.31 6.32
CA PRO A 70 -15.86 6.41 7.48
C PRO A 70 -14.71 5.40 7.39
N PHE A 71 -14.12 5.01 8.53
CA PHE A 71 -12.92 4.17 8.51
C PHE A 71 -13.22 2.77 7.91
N PRO A 72 -12.47 2.34 6.88
CA PRO A 72 -12.78 1.14 6.11
C PRO A 72 -12.20 -0.13 6.74
N HIS A 73 -12.75 -0.53 7.88
CA HIS A 73 -12.29 -1.67 8.68
C HIS A 73 -12.06 -2.95 7.86
N HIS A 74 -13.03 -3.33 7.04
CA HIS A 74 -12.97 -4.56 6.25
C HIS A 74 -11.85 -4.52 5.18
N ALA A 75 -11.70 -3.39 4.48
CA ALA A 75 -10.68 -3.26 3.44
C ALA A 75 -9.27 -3.25 4.03
N VAL A 76 -9.07 -2.56 5.16
CA VAL A 76 -7.79 -2.55 5.87
C VAL A 76 -7.46 -3.96 6.41
N GLN A 77 -8.44 -4.65 7.00
CA GLN A 77 -8.23 -6.00 7.50
C GLN A 77 -7.81 -6.98 6.39
N GLU A 78 -8.46 -6.93 5.23
CA GLU A 78 -8.07 -7.79 4.10
C GLU A 78 -6.68 -7.42 3.55
N ALA A 79 -6.32 -6.14 3.48
CA ALA A 79 -4.98 -5.70 3.07
C ALA A 79 -3.87 -6.14 4.05
N LEU A 80 -4.19 -6.24 5.35
CA LEU A 80 -3.23 -6.62 6.39
C LEU A 80 -3.17 -8.13 6.67
N LYS A 81 -4.10 -8.91 6.11
CA LYS A 81 -4.27 -10.34 6.40
C LYS A 81 -3.01 -11.16 6.15
N ALA A 82 -2.27 -10.86 5.09
CA ALA A 82 -1.01 -11.53 4.75
C ALA A 82 0.11 -11.25 5.77
N TYR A 83 0.00 -10.15 6.52
CA TYR A 83 1.00 -9.66 7.47
C TYR A 83 0.55 -9.83 8.93
N ALA A 84 -0.39 -10.73 9.22
CA ALA A 84 -0.91 -10.94 10.57
C ALA A 84 0.15 -11.39 11.61
N HIS A 85 1.31 -11.87 11.14
CA HIS A 85 2.45 -12.24 11.98
C HIS A 85 3.35 -11.05 12.35
N VAL A 86 3.20 -9.90 11.67
CA VAL A 86 3.98 -8.69 11.90
C VAL A 86 3.54 -8.04 13.21
N GLN A 87 4.50 -7.51 13.96
CA GLN A 87 4.25 -6.85 15.25
C GLN A 87 4.44 -5.33 15.20
N ASP A 88 5.15 -4.83 14.19
CA ASP A 88 5.51 -3.43 14.07
C ASP A 88 4.70 -2.76 12.95
N PHE A 89 3.80 -1.86 13.34
CA PHE A 89 2.95 -1.07 12.46
C PHE A 89 3.22 0.42 12.68
N VAL A 90 3.45 1.13 11.57
CA VAL A 90 3.71 2.57 11.56
C VAL A 90 2.63 3.25 10.69
N TRP A 91 2.18 4.44 11.09
CA TRP A 91 1.26 5.30 10.32
C TRP A 91 1.93 6.63 9.99
#